data_AF-A0A4R1U6W9-F1
#
_entry.id   AF-A0A4R1U6W9-F1
#
_cell.length_a   1.000
_cell.length_b   1.000
_cell.length_c   1.000
_cell.angle_alpha   90.00
_cell.angle_beta   90.00
_cell.angle_gamma   90.00
#
_symmetry.space_group_name_H-M   'P 1'
#
loop_
_entity.id
_entity.type
_entity.pdbx_description
1 polymer ?
#
loop_
_entity_poly.entity_id
_entity_poly.type
_entity_poly.pdbx_seq_one_letter_code
_entity_poly.pdbx_strand_id
1 'polypeptide(L)'
;MFKNLLAGAAAAFLAVIPQPSAAQTVVLPGALLLAGYRATCGPVDTMIQPINDIAAAYKGRIILHPRVLDLPRAQQLFWYTHECAHQIFGPGEAAADCWAVQQGKIQGWLTRDELSKLGGTMRYYPGDATHTDGAARVVAMDACFAR
;
A
#
# COMPACT_ATOMS: atom_id res chain seq x y z
N MET A 1 59.32 44.66 -13.43
CA MET A 1 58.36 45.17 -12.42
C MET A 1 57.03 44.46 -12.64
N PHE A 2 56.50 43.87 -11.57
CA PHE A 2 55.49 42.81 -11.55
C PHE A 2 54.11 43.23 -12.06
N LYS A 3 53.51 42.39 -12.93
CA LYS A 3 52.08 42.38 -13.27
C LYS A 3 51.36 41.53 -12.22
N ASN A 4 50.52 42.14 -11.39
CA ASN A 4 49.62 41.41 -10.49
C ASN A 4 48.21 41.39 -11.07
N LEU A 5 47.83 40.23 -11.62
CA LEU A 5 46.45 39.88 -11.93
C LEU A 5 45.83 39.30 -10.65
N LEU A 6 44.90 40.03 -10.03
CA LEU A 6 44.04 39.50 -8.98
C LEU A 6 42.78 38.93 -9.63
N ALA A 7 42.78 37.63 -9.89
CA ALA A 7 41.56 36.88 -10.21
C ALA A 7 40.85 36.55 -8.89
N GLY A 8 39.75 37.25 -8.61
CA GLY A 8 38.87 36.92 -7.49
C GLY A 8 38.10 35.63 -7.79
N ALA A 9 38.41 34.57 -7.05
CA ALA A 9 37.63 33.33 -7.09
C ALA A 9 36.29 33.57 -6.36
N ALA A 10 35.20 33.64 -7.12
CA ALA A 10 33.85 33.61 -6.55
C ALA A 10 33.56 32.18 -6.08
N ALA A 11 33.61 31.94 -4.76
CA ALA A 11 33.17 30.70 -4.16
C ALA A 11 31.64 30.60 -4.26
N ALA A 12 31.15 29.77 -5.18
CA ALA A 12 29.74 29.44 -5.27
C ALA A 12 29.38 28.51 -4.09
N PHE A 13 28.75 29.07 -3.05
CA PHE A 13 28.08 28.29 -2.01
C PHE A 13 26.86 27.59 -2.64
N LEU A 14 26.99 26.30 -2.94
CA LEU A 14 25.86 25.43 -3.21
C LEU A 14 25.06 25.29 -1.91
N ALA A 15 23.97 26.06 -1.79
CA ALA A 15 22.99 25.85 -0.73
C ALA A 15 22.36 24.46 -0.91
N VAL A 16 22.68 23.53 0.00
CA VAL A 16 21.96 22.26 0.11
C VAL A 16 20.56 22.58 0.62
N ILE A 17 19.58 22.65 -0.28
CA ILE A 17 18.17 22.76 0.10
C ILE A 17 17.80 21.39 0.69
N PRO A 18 17.41 21.29 1.98
CA PRO A 18 16.93 20.04 2.53
C PRO A 18 15.67 19.63 1.76
N GLN A 19 15.74 18.51 1.04
CA GLN A 19 14.56 17.94 0.42
C GLN A 19 13.59 17.49 1.52
N PRO A 20 12.29 17.80 1.42
CA PRO A 20 11.33 17.29 2.38
C PRO A 20 11.37 15.75 2.34
N SER A 21 11.69 15.12 3.47
CA SER A 21 11.51 13.68 3.62
C SER A 21 10.06 13.33 3.28
N ALA A 22 9.85 12.25 2.54
CA ALA A 22 8.51 11.77 2.24
C ALA A 22 7.73 11.64 3.56
N ALA A 23 6.57 12.30 3.63
CA ALA A 23 5.78 12.39 4.85
C ALA A 23 5.37 10.98 5.30
N GLN A 24 5.91 10.53 6.44
CA GLN A 24 5.44 9.35 7.14
C GLN A 24 4.33 9.76 8.10
N THR A 25 3.18 9.11 8.03
CA THR A 25 2.04 9.41 8.91
C THR A 25 1.59 8.16 9.63
N VAL A 26 1.63 8.17 10.96
CA VAL A 26 1.01 7.13 11.79
C VAL A 26 -0.44 7.50 12.04
N VAL A 27 -1.35 6.58 11.73
CA VAL A 27 -2.79 6.69 11.92
C VAL A 27 -3.21 5.72 13.01
N LEU A 28 -3.77 6.27 14.08
CA LEU A 28 -4.21 5.50 15.24
C LEU A 28 -5.32 4.50 14.84
N PRO A 29 -5.45 3.39 15.58
CA PRO A 29 -6.51 2.41 15.36
C PRO A 29 -7.89 3.07 15.25
N GLY A 30 -8.62 2.73 14.19
CA GLY A 30 -9.94 3.26 13.91
C GLY A 30 -9.98 4.69 13.39
N ALA A 31 -8.87 5.43 13.29
CA ALA A 31 -8.85 6.78 12.73
C ALA A 31 -8.69 6.81 11.19
N LEU A 32 -8.31 5.68 10.57
CA LEU A 32 -8.08 5.61 9.13
C LEU A 32 -9.38 5.70 8.33
N LEU A 33 -9.41 6.63 7.39
CA LEU A 33 -10.46 6.74 6.38
C LEU A 33 -9.90 6.38 5.00
N LEU A 34 -10.49 5.39 4.35
CA LEU A 34 -10.18 4.98 2.98
C LEU A 34 -11.40 5.24 2.11
N ALA A 35 -11.31 6.24 1.23
CA ALA A 35 -12.42 6.72 0.41
C ALA A 35 -13.73 6.93 1.22
N GLY A 36 -13.62 7.54 2.40
CA GLY A 36 -14.73 7.83 3.31
C GLY A 36 -15.18 6.65 4.20
N TYR A 37 -14.62 5.46 4.02
CA TYR A 37 -14.90 4.30 4.88
C TYR A 37 -13.92 4.25 6.04
N ARG A 38 -14.44 4.04 7.25
CA ARG A 38 -13.61 3.81 8.44
C ARG A 38 -13.04 2.40 8.40
N ALA A 39 -11.76 2.30 8.05
CA ALA A 39 -11.03 1.04 7.98
C ALA A 39 -10.48 0.68 9.37
N THR A 40 -10.72 -0.56 9.81
CA THR A 40 -10.35 -1.02 11.16
C THR A 40 -9.74 -2.41 11.13
N CYS A 41 -8.69 -2.64 11.92
CA CYS A 41 -8.06 -3.94 12.12
C CYS A 41 -7.75 -4.17 13.60
N GLY A 42 -8.77 -4.11 14.46
CA GLY A 42 -8.58 -4.24 15.92
C GLY A 42 -7.58 -3.20 16.46
N PRO A 43 -6.58 -3.60 17.28
CA PRO A 43 -5.59 -2.69 17.87
C PRO A 43 -4.40 -2.36 16.94
N VAL A 44 -4.45 -2.74 15.66
CA VAL A 44 -3.32 -2.64 14.74
C VAL A 44 -3.14 -1.21 14.25
N ASP A 45 -1.92 -0.69 14.40
CA ASP A 45 -1.57 0.64 13.89
C ASP A 45 -1.51 0.64 12.36
N THR A 46 -1.87 1.76 11.74
CA THR A 46 -1.62 1.95 10.30
C THR A 46 -0.61 3.05 10.08
N MET A 47 0.34 2.82 9.18
CA MET A 47 1.31 3.82 8.76
C MET A 47 1.20 4.06 7.26
N ILE A 48 1.19 5.33 6.86
CA ILE A 48 1.20 5.74 5.45
C ILE A 48 2.61 6.25 5.16
N GLN A 49 3.35 5.53 4.33
CA GLN A 49 4.69 5.93 3.89
C GLN A 49 5.09 5.21 2.59
N PRO A 50 6.01 5.77 1.79
CA PRO A 50 6.53 5.05 0.63
C PRO A 50 7.27 3.78 1.05
N ILE A 51 6.95 2.68 0.39
CA ILE A 51 7.62 1.38 0.48
C ILE A 51 7.76 0.81 -0.94
N ASN A 52 8.55 -0.25 -1.13
CA ASN A 52 8.73 -0.87 -2.46
C ASN A 52 7.51 -1.66 -2.93
N ASP A 53 6.55 -1.92 -2.02
CA ASP A 53 5.30 -2.61 -2.29
C ASP A 53 4.10 -1.65 -2.31
N ILE A 54 2.90 -2.14 -2.61
CA ILE A 54 1.65 -1.39 -2.48
C ILE A 54 1.18 -1.30 -1.02
N ALA A 55 1.41 -2.36 -0.23
CA ALA A 55 1.13 -2.44 1.18
C ALA A 55 2.00 -3.53 1.84
N ALA A 56 2.11 -3.53 3.17
CA ALA A 56 2.83 -4.55 3.91
C ALA A 56 2.30 -4.70 5.35
N ALA A 57 2.35 -5.92 5.87
CA ALA A 57 2.00 -6.25 7.24
C ALA A 57 3.23 -6.65 8.05
N TYR A 58 3.36 -6.04 9.22
CA TYR A 58 4.24 -6.47 10.30
C TYR A 58 3.41 -6.77 11.54
N LYS A 59 3.96 -7.48 12.52
CA LYS A 59 3.24 -7.78 13.77
C LYS A 59 2.73 -6.49 14.43
N GLY A 60 1.41 -6.31 14.48
CA GLY A 60 0.76 -5.15 15.09
C GLY A 60 0.80 -3.87 14.24
N ARG A 61 1.20 -3.94 12.97
CA ARG A 61 1.27 -2.76 12.09
C ARG A 61 0.95 -3.09 10.64
N ILE A 62 0.13 -2.25 10.02
CA ILE A 62 -0.10 -2.20 8.57
C ILE A 62 0.64 -0.98 8.01
N ILE A 63 1.31 -1.15 6.88
CA ILE A 63 1.91 -0.05 6.13
C ILE A 63 1.23 0.04 4.78
N LEU A 64 0.68 1.20 4.45
CA LEU A 64 0.12 1.48 3.12
C LEU A 64 1.06 2.42 2.37
N HIS A 65 1.36 2.11 1.12
CA HIS A 65 1.96 3.09 0.24
C HIS A 65 0.96 4.24 0.01
N PRO A 66 1.38 5.53 0.02
CA PRO A 66 0.49 6.66 -0.26
C PRO A 66 -0.39 6.53 -1.52
N ARG A 67 0.08 5.82 -2.56
CA ARG A 67 -0.66 5.57 -3.81
C ARG A 67 -1.94 4.76 -3.58
N VAL A 68 -2.05 4.02 -2.47
CA VAL A 68 -3.29 3.33 -2.09
C VAL A 68 -4.44 4.33 -1.94
N LEU A 69 -4.18 5.56 -1.47
CA LEU A 69 -5.21 6.59 -1.26
C LEU A 69 -5.80 7.13 -2.56
N ASP A 70 -5.11 6.92 -3.69
CA ASP A 70 -5.54 7.35 -5.03
C ASP A 70 -6.29 6.24 -5.78
N LEU A 71 -6.32 5.02 -5.25
CA LEU A 71 -6.99 3.89 -5.90
C LEU A 71 -8.52 4.02 -5.78
N PRO A 72 -9.30 3.34 -6.65
CA PRO A 72 -10.74 3.20 -6.45
C PRO A 72 -11.06 2.61 -5.07
N ARG A 73 -12.15 3.07 -4.44
CA ARG A 73 -12.56 2.70 -3.07
C ARG A 73 -12.36 1.22 -2.72
N ALA A 74 -12.88 0.31 -3.55
CA ALA A 74 -12.80 -1.13 -3.30
C ALA A 74 -11.35 -1.64 -3.26
N GLN A 75 -10.45 -1.05 -4.06
CA GLN A 75 -9.04 -1.43 -4.06
C GLN A 75 -8.30 -0.87 -2.83
N GLN A 76 -8.64 0.34 -2.36
CA GLN A 76 -8.09 0.86 -1.10
C GLN A 76 -8.42 -0.08 0.05
N LEU A 77 -9.70 -0.45 0.14
CA LEU A 77 -10.21 -1.34 1.19
C LEU A 77 -9.67 -2.76 1.05
N PHE A 78 -9.51 -3.26 -0.18
CA PHE A 78 -8.92 -4.57 -0.42
C PHE A 78 -7.50 -4.66 0.16
N TRP A 79 -6.59 -3.75 -0.21
CA TRP A 79 -5.21 -3.80 0.29
C TRP A 79 -5.14 -3.70 1.81
N TYR A 80 -5.89 -2.77 2.41
CA TYR A 80 -5.94 -2.67 3.86
C TYR A 80 -6.47 -3.94 4.53
N THR A 81 -7.54 -4.51 3.98
CA THR A 81 -8.17 -5.72 4.53
C THR A 81 -7.27 -6.94 4.34
N HIS A 82 -6.54 -7.02 3.23
CA HIS A 82 -5.52 -8.03 2.97
C HIS A 82 -4.41 -7.96 4.03
N GLU A 83 -3.83 -6.78 4.28
CA GLU A 83 -2.80 -6.64 5.32
C GLU A 83 -3.34 -6.92 6.73
N CYS A 84 -4.62 -6.63 6.97
CA CYS A 84 -5.26 -7.01 8.23
C CYS A 84 -5.38 -8.53 8.38
N ALA A 85 -5.64 -9.25 7.28
CA ALA A 85 -5.73 -10.70 7.29
C ALA A 85 -4.41 -11.36 7.72
N HIS A 86 -3.26 -10.77 7.35
CA HIS A 86 -1.95 -11.25 7.82
C HIS A 86 -1.78 -11.17 9.33
N GLN A 87 -2.47 -10.26 10.02
CA GLN A 87 -2.46 -10.18 11.48
C GLN A 87 -3.17 -11.39 12.14
N ILE A 88 -4.07 -12.05 11.40
CA ILE A 88 -4.93 -13.13 11.89
C ILE A 88 -4.39 -14.49 11.43
N PHE A 89 -3.99 -14.60 10.16
CA PHE A 89 -3.65 -15.87 9.51
C PHE A 89 -2.16 -16.06 9.23
N GLY A 90 -1.31 -15.06 9.53
CA GLY A 90 0.11 -15.09 9.20
C GLY A 90 0.38 -14.83 7.71
N PRO A 91 1.54 -15.25 7.16
CA PRO A 91 2.05 -14.80 5.86
C PRO A 91 1.37 -15.42 4.63
N GLY A 92 0.26 -16.15 4.80
CA GLY A 92 -0.37 -16.85 3.69
C GLY A 92 -1.18 -15.93 2.78
N GLU A 93 -0.63 -15.55 1.62
CA GLU A 93 -1.30 -14.71 0.60
C GLU A 93 -2.69 -15.19 0.22
N ALA A 94 -2.85 -16.50 -0.06
CA ALA A 94 -4.13 -17.06 -0.49
C ALA A 94 -5.21 -16.93 0.60
N ALA A 95 -4.83 -17.08 1.87
CA ALA A 95 -5.75 -16.88 2.99
C ALA A 95 -6.09 -15.40 3.15
N ALA A 96 -5.11 -14.51 3.00
CA ALA A 96 -5.30 -13.07 3.10
C ALA A 96 -6.21 -12.53 1.98
N ASP A 97 -5.96 -12.91 0.73
CA ASP A 97 -6.80 -12.61 -0.43
C ASP A 97 -8.24 -13.09 -0.23
N CYS A 98 -8.40 -14.36 0.13
CA CYS A 98 -9.72 -14.95 0.29
C CYS A 98 -10.52 -14.26 1.40
N TRP A 99 -9.86 -13.97 2.53
CA TRP A 99 -10.50 -13.25 3.63
C TRP A 99 -10.87 -11.83 3.23
N ALA A 100 -9.99 -11.08 2.57
CA ALA A 100 -10.28 -9.72 2.11
C ALA A 100 -11.45 -9.68 1.12
N VAL A 101 -11.50 -10.63 0.18
CA VAL A 101 -12.62 -10.77 -0.77
C VAL A 101 -13.92 -11.07 -0.03
N GLN A 102 -13.92 -12.01 0.91
CA GLN A 102 -15.11 -12.37 1.69
C GLN A 102 -15.60 -11.20 2.55
N GLN A 103 -14.68 -10.50 3.23
CA GLN A 103 -15.02 -9.32 4.02
C GLN A 103 -15.61 -8.21 3.14
N GLY A 104 -15.04 -7.98 1.96
CA GLY A 104 -15.57 -6.98 1.04
C GLY A 104 -16.95 -7.29 0.51
N LYS A 105 -17.22 -8.57 0.24
CA LYS A 105 -18.56 -9.05 -0.11
C LYS A 105 -19.54 -8.86 1.05
N ILE A 106 -19.17 -9.27 2.27
CA ILE A 106 -20.02 -9.18 3.47
C ILE A 106 -20.34 -7.72 3.82
N GLN A 107 -19.35 -6.83 3.74
CA GLN A 107 -19.49 -5.41 4.08
C GLN A 107 -20.04 -4.57 2.92
N GLY A 108 -20.22 -5.17 1.74
CA GLY A 108 -20.84 -4.54 0.57
C GLY A 108 -19.98 -3.53 -0.17
N TRP A 109 -18.67 -3.47 0.09
CA TRP A 109 -17.74 -2.59 -0.64
C TRP A 109 -17.01 -3.28 -1.80
N LEU A 110 -17.14 -4.60 -1.94
CA LEU A 110 -16.61 -5.38 -3.06
C LEU A 110 -17.76 -6.09 -3.79
N THR A 111 -18.15 -5.56 -4.93
CA THR A 111 -19.05 -6.19 -5.91
C THR A 111 -18.29 -7.04 -6.91
N ARG A 112 -19.01 -7.81 -7.75
CA ARG A 112 -18.41 -8.56 -8.86
C ARG A 112 -17.65 -7.64 -9.82
N ASP A 113 -18.20 -6.46 -10.10
CA ASP A 113 -17.59 -5.46 -10.97
C ASP A 113 -16.33 -4.85 -10.34
N GLU A 114 -16.36 -4.56 -9.04
CA GLU A 114 -15.19 -4.06 -8.31
C GLU A 114 -14.08 -5.11 -8.25
N LEU A 115 -14.42 -6.39 -8.03
CA LEU A 115 -13.45 -7.48 -8.10
C LEU A 115 -12.83 -7.62 -9.50
N SER A 116 -13.63 -7.50 -10.56
CA SER A 116 -13.11 -7.52 -11.94
C SER A 116 -12.13 -6.36 -12.20
N LYS A 117 -12.44 -5.15 -11.72
CA LYS A 117 -11.55 -3.98 -11.85
C LYS A 117 -10.25 -4.16 -11.06
N LEU A 118 -10.33 -4.71 -9.84
CA LEU A 118 -9.16 -5.06 -9.03
C LEU A 118 -8.29 -6.12 -9.73
N GLY A 119 -8.91 -7.15 -10.31
CA GLY A 119 -8.18 -8.16 -11.08
C GLY A 119 -7.50 -7.59 -12.33
N GLY A 120 -8.10 -6.59 -12.97
CA GLY A 120 -7.50 -5.85 -14.08
C GLY A 120 -6.18 -5.16 -13.71
N THR A 121 -6.02 -4.68 -12.48
CA THR A 121 -4.77 -4.08 -12.01
C THR A 121 -3.81 -5.12 -11.43
N MET A 122 -4.31 -6.10 -10.67
CA MET A 122 -3.48 -7.08 -9.96
C MET A 122 -2.81 -8.10 -10.89
N ARG A 123 -3.45 -8.48 -12.00
CA ARG A 123 -2.97 -9.54 -12.89
C ARG A 123 -1.55 -9.34 -13.46
N TYR A 124 -1.01 -8.13 -13.36
CA TYR A 124 0.32 -7.77 -13.87
C TYR A 124 1.40 -7.79 -12.79
N TYR A 125 1.04 -8.03 -11.53
CA TYR A 125 2.05 -8.16 -10.48
C TYR A 125 2.85 -9.46 -10.67
N PRO A 126 4.19 -9.37 -10.76
CA PRO A 126 5.03 -10.54 -10.86
C PRO A 126 4.94 -11.35 -9.57
N GLY A 127 4.94 -12.67 -9.70
CA GLY A 127 5.22 -13.54 -8.56
C GLY A 127 6.70 -13.50 -8.21
N ASP A 128 7.03 -13.93 -7.01
CA ASP A 128 8.41 -14.14 -6.57
C ASP A 128 8.53 -15.46 -5.78
N ALA A 129 9.65 -15.68 -5.09
CA ALA A 129 9.86 -16.89 -4.30
C ALA A 129 8.87 -17.06 -3.12
N THR A 130 8.20 -15.98 -2.74
CA THR A 130 7.29 -15.88 -1.59
C THR A 130 5.83 -15.70 -2.04
N HIS A 131 5.60 -14.95 -3.12
CA HIS A 131 4.27 -14.53 -3.57
C HIS A 131 3.87 -15.17 -4.89
N THR A 132 2.67 -15.76 -4.92
CA THR A 132 2.02 -16.21 -6.15
C THR A 132 1.81 -15.02 -7.09
N ASP A 133 1.97 -15.23 -8.41
CA ASP A 133 1.75 -14.17 -9.39
C ASP A 133 0.30 -13.65 -9.36
N GLY A 134 0.14 -12.40 -9.81
CA GLY A 134 -1.14 -11.71 -9.75
C GLY A 134 -2.26 -12.40 -10.52
N ALA A 135 -1.98 -13.09 -11.63
CA ALA A 135 -3.02 -13.76 -12.42
C ALA A 135 -3.57 -14.97 -11.68
N ALA A 136 -2.71 -15.78 -11.06
CA ALA A 136 -3.13 -16.89 -10.21
C ALA A 136 -3.86 -16.43 -8.95
N ARG A 137 -3.44 -15.32 -8.32
CA ARG A 137 -4.17 -14.69 -7.20
C ARG A 137 -5.59 -14.30 -7.60
N VAL A 138 -5.77 -13.66 -8.77
CA VAL A 138 -7.10 -13.26 -9.26
C VAL A 138 -8.03 -14.46 -9.45
N VAL A 139 -7.55 -15.58 -9.98
CA VAL A 139 -8.35 -16.82 -10.11
C VAL A 139 -8.80 -17.32 -8.74
N ALA A 140 -7.91 -17.32 -7.73
CA ALA A 140 -8.25 -17.73 -6.38
C ALA A 140 -9.27 -16.78 -5.71
N MET A 141 -9.09 -15.46 -5.90
CA MET A 141 -10.01 -14.44 -5.43
C MET A 141 -11.41 -14.59 -6.04
N ASP A 142 -11.51 -14.91 -7.33
CA ASP A 142 -12.77 -15.21 -8.00
C ASP A 142 -13.50 -16.41 -7.37
N ALA A 143 -12.75 -17.48 -7.08
CA ALA A 143 -13.30 -18.65 -6.40
C ALA A 143 -13.75 -18.34 -4.96
N CYS A 144 -13.05 -17.43 -4.26
CA CYS A 144 -13.44 -16.99 -2.93
C CYS A 144 -14.70 -16.13 -2.93
N PHE A 145 -14.88 -15.26 -3.92
CA PHE A 145 -16.07 -14.42 -4.06
C PHE A 145 -17.35 -15.24 -4.29
N ALA A 146 -17.22 -16.37 -4.99
CA ALA A 146 -18.34 -17.26 -5.30
C ALA A 146 -18.87 -18.07 -4.10
N ARG A 147 -18.12 -18.12 -2.99
CA ARG A 147 -18.54 -18.75 -1.72
C ARG A 147 -19.46 -17.82 -0.94
#